data_AF-A0A7S0EM59-F1
#
_entry.id   AF-A0A7S0EM59-F1
#
_cell.length_a   1.000
_cell.length_b   1.000
_cell.length_c   1.000
_cell.angle_alpha   90.00
_cell.angle_beta   90.00
_cell.angle_gamma   90.00
#
_symmetry.space_group_name_H-M   'P 1'
#
loop_
_entity.id
_entity.type
_entity.pdbx_description
1 polymer ?
#
loop_
_entity_poly.entity_id
_entity_poly.type
_entity_poly.pdbx_seq_one_letter_code
_entity_poly.pdbx_strand_id
1 'polypeptide(L)'
;FVTSMGNNSYSAHRNHPRYLRINLLKASKDSVVQSLESQGFLRMDKFSAEPSDMKDKTNNAKFFCADEMIPDLLTVWNKVDLHDHYLVRNGLVLQQDKASTFPVHALIGTGTSNPDRKFAFIIDACAAPGNKASHLASIALDRTKGLLVAIEKSTEREKLLRDTLRRLGCPSVRVCRGDWLQVPPDDEFFSQA
;
A
#
# COMPACT_ATOMS: atom_id res chain seq x y z
N PHE A 1 -10.93 -33.66 43.25
CA PHE A 1 -9.60 -33.90 42.68
C PHE A 1 -9.32 -32.85 41.62
N VAL A 2 -8.50 -31.87 42.01
CA VAL A 2 -7.92 -30.85 41.15
C VAL A 2 -6.77 -31.49 40.38
N THR A 3 -6.66 -31.23 39.08
CA THR A 3 -5.36 -31.01 38.44
C THR A 3 -5.50 -30.13 37.20
N SER A 4 -4.93 -28.94 37.35
CA SER A 4 -4.53 -27.98 36.33
C SER A 4 -3.67 -28.61 35.21
N MET A 5 -3.99 -28.29 33.96
CA MET A 5 -3.02 -27.98 32.89
C MET A 5 -3.69 -26.86 32.07
N GLY A 6 -3.25 -25.61 32.09
CA GLY A 6 -1.91 -25.16 31.77
C GLY A 6 -2.06 -24.25 30.55
N ASN A 7 -1.99 -22.94 30.78
CA ASN A 7 -2.02 -21.88 29.77
C ASN A 7 -1.25 -22.26 28.51
N ASN A 8 -1.89 -22.18 27.35
CA ASN A 8 -1.18 -21.90 26.11
C ASN A 8 -1.78 -20.66 25.48
N SER A 9 -1.27 -19.53 25.95
CA SER A 9 -1.44 -18.20 25.34
C SER A 9 -1.16 -18.28 23.84
N TYR A 10 -2.16 -17.91 23.04
CA TYR A 10 -2.03 -17.67 21.61
C TYR A 10 -0.93 -16.63 21.34
N SER A 11 0.30 -17.10 21.08
CA SER A 11 1.39 -16.29 20.51
C SER A 11 1.92 -16.94 19.23
N ALA A 12 1.02 -17.31 18.33
CA ALA A 12 1.40 -17.70 16.98
C ALA A 12 1.59 -16.43 16.12
N HIS A 13 2.64 -15.64 16.40
CA HIS A 13 3.13 -14.66 15.42
C HIS A 13 3.72 -15.45 14.25
N ARG A 14 2.87 -15.89 13.32
CA ARG A 14 3.34 -16.54 12.09
C ARG A 14 4.11 -15.49 11.29
N ASN A 15 5.44 -15.63 11.25
CA ASN A 15 6.35 -14.91 10.37
C ASN A 15 5.89 -15.04 8.92
N HIS A 16 5.12 -14.06 8.44
CA HIS A 16 4.76 -13.92 7.04
C HIS A 16 5.46 -12.70 6.48
N PRO A 17 5.81 -12.72 5.19
CA PRO A 17 6.37 -11.55 4.54
C PRO A 17 5.39 -10.38 4.68
N ARG A 18 5.95 -9.20 4.95
CA ARG A 18 5.22 -7.93 4.91
C ARG A 18 5.48 -7.28 3.57
N TYR A 19 4.49 -6.51 3.11
CA TYR A 19 4.56 -5.84 1.82
C TYR A 19 4.54 -4.34 2.05
N LEU A 20 5.55 -3.66 1.54
CA LEU A 20 5.70 -2.21 1.59
C LEU A 20 5.51 -1.64 0.19
N ARG A 21 4.34 -1.05 -0.06
CA ARG A 21 4.10 -0.29 -1.29
C ARG A 21 4.76 1.08 -1.17
N ILE A 22 5.60 1.43 -2.14
CA ILE A 22 6.29 2.71 -2.19
C ILE A 22 5.30 3.80 -2.64
N ASN A 23 5.29 4.92 -1.93
CA ASN A 23 4.52 6.09 -2.33
C ASN A 23 5.36 6.99 -3.25
N LEU A 24 5.19 6.82 -4.57
CA LEU A 24 5.94 7.57 -5.58
C LEU A 24 5.59 9.07 -5.62
N LEU A 25 4.60 9.54 -4.84
CA LEU A 25 4.39 10.98 -4.61
C LEU A 25 5.43 11.59 -3.66
N LYS A 26 6.00 10.79 -2.75
CA LYS A 26 6.86 11.29 -1.66
C LYS A 26 8.27 10.69 -1.66
N ALA A 27 8.49 9.55 -2.31
CA ALA A 27 9.79 8.88 -2.34
C ALA A 27 9.99 8.09 -3.64
N SER A 28 11.23 7.99 -4.11
CA SER A 28 11.59 7.05 -5.18
C SER A 28 11.87 5.66 -4.61
N LYS A 29 11.79 4.62 -5.44
CA LYS A 29 12.18 3.26 -5.05
C LYS A 29 13.62 3.22 -4.51
N ASP A 30 14.54 3.85 -5.20
CA ASP A 30 15.96 3.88 -4.81
C ASP A 30 16.16 4.56 -3.45
N SER A 31 15.46 5.66 -3.18
CA SER A 31 15.55 6.35 -1.88
C SER A 31 15.05 5.47 -0.72
N VAL A 32 14.00 4.67 -0.94
CA VAL A 32 13.48 3.73 0.05
C VAL A 32 14.44 2.56 0.26
N VAL A 33 14.97 1.99 -0.82
CA VAL A 33 15.95 0.90 -0.80
C VAL A 33 17.20 1.33 -0.03
N GLN A 34 17.80 2.47 -0.38
CA GLN A 34 18.97 3.01 0.28
C GLN A 34 18.70 3.26 1.78
N SER A 35 17.52 3.77 2.11
CA SER A 35 17.10 3.93 3.51
C SER A 35 17.07 2.60 4.26
N LEU A 36 16.48 1.55 3.69
CA LEU A 36 16.40 0.23 4.33
C LEU A 36 17.81 -0.35 4.53
N GLU A 37 18.67 -0.29 3.51
CA GLU A 37 20.06 -0.75 3.57
C GLU A 37 20.84 -0.02 4.67
N SER A 38 20.69 1.30 4.78
CA SER A 38 21.34 2.11 5.84
C SER A 38 20.91 1.72 7.27
N GLN A 39 19.77 1.03 7.42
CA GLN A 39 19.24 0.54 8.69
C GLN A 39 19.57 -0.95 8.94
N GLY A 40 20.46 -1.52 8.14
CA GLY A 40 20.93 -2.89 8.26
C GLY A 40 19.95 -3.93 7.70
N PHE A 41 19.02 -3.53 6.83
CA PHE A 41 18.27 -4.52 6.04
C PHE A 41 19.15 -5.03 4.90
N LEU A 42 19.15 -6.34 4.71
CA LEU A 42 19.89 -7.00 3.66
C LEU A 42 18.99 -7.17 2.43
N ARG A 43 19.44 -6.64 1.29
CA ARG A 43 18.76 -6.82 0.01
C ARG A 43 18.99 -8.24 -0.50
N MET A 44 17.92 -8.90 -0.93
CA MET A 44 17.93 -10.20 -1.59
C MET A 44 17.41 -10.04 -3.03
N ASP A 45 17.82 -10.94 -3.92
CA ASP A 45 17.28 -10.98 -5.28
C ASP A 45 15.83 -11.48 -5.28
N LYS A 46 15.55 -12.54 -4.52
CA LYS A 46 14.22 -13.14 -4.34
C LYS A 46 14.09 -13.75 -2.95
N PHE A 47 12.87 -13.83 -2.44
CA PHE A 47 12.57 -14.71 -1.31
C PHE A 47 12.44 -16.15 -1.85
N SER A 48 13.36 -17.02 -1.47
CA SER A 48 13.12 -18.46 -1.62
C SER A 48 12.08 -18.89 -0.58
N ALA A 49 11.16 -19.76 -0.99
CA ALA A 49 10.18 -20.36 -0.08
C ALA A 49 10.84 -21.36 0.90
N GLU A 50 12.12 -21.64 0.71
CA GLU A 50 12.86 -22.61 1.49
C GLU A 50 13.40 -21.98 2.79
N PRO A 51 13.04 -22.52 3.97
CA PRO A 51 13.56 -22.07 5.25
C PRO A 51 15.08 -22.18 5.39
N SER A 52 15.78 -22.78 4.42
CA SER A 52 17.24 -22.94 4.40
C SER A 52 18.00 -21.64 4.24
N ASP A 53 17.49 -20.68 3.48
CA ASP A 53 18.11 -19.35 3.34
C ASP A 53 17.83 -18.47 4.57
N MET A 54 16.96 -18.94 5.46
CA MET A 54 16.64 -18.35 6.76
C MET A 54 17.33 -19.07 7.94
N LYS A 55 18.27 -19.97 7.69
CA LYS A 55 18.95 -20.77 8.73
C LYS A 55 19.98 -19.99 9.54
N ASP A 56 20.45 -18.84 9.06
CA ASP A 56 21.36 -17.98 9.84
C ASP A 56 20.56 -17.10 10.82
N LYS A 57 19.96 -17.78 11.81
CA LYS A 57 19.18 -17.19 12.88
C LYS A 57 20.10 -16.53 13.92
N THR A 58 20.75 -15.43 13.55
CA THR A 58 20.82 -14.34 14.52
C THR A 58 19.40 -13.81 14.68
N ASN A 59 18.95 -13.63 15.92
CA ASN A 59 17.53 -13.54 16.26
C ASN A 59 16.78 -12.31 15.68
N ASN A 60 17.42 -11.51 14.82
CA ASN A 60 17.00 -10.19 14.37
C ASN A 60 17.29 -9.84 12.89
N ALA A 61 17.66 -10.82 12.04
CA ALA A 61 17.97 -10.55 10.64
C ALA A 61 16.78 -9.95 9.89
N LYS A 62 17.05 -8.92 9.07
CA LYS A 62 16.06 -8.15 8.32
C LYS A 62 16.39 -8.25 6.84
N PHE A 63 15.45 -8.73 6.04
CA PHE A 63 15.66 -8.92 4.61
C PHE A 63 14.57 -8.20 3.82
N PHE A 64 14.89 -7.78 2.60
CA PHE A 64 13.89 -7.31 1.65
C PHE A 64 14.28 -7.65 0.22
N CYS A 65 13.29 -7.75 -0.66
CA CYS A 65 13.50 -7.84 -2.10
C CYS A 65 12.42 -7.02 -2.82
N ALA A 66 12.69 -6.66 -4.08
CA ALA A 66 11.65 -6.13 -4.94
C ALA A 66 10.64 -7.23 -5.28
N ASP A 67 9.37 -6.86 -5.43
CA ASP A 67 8.37 -7.78 -5.97
C ASP A 67 8.58 -7.98 -7.49
N GLU A 68 8.37 -9.21 -7.96
CA GLU A 68 8.54 -9.56 -9.36
C GLU A 68 7.43 -9.01 -10.26
N MET A 69 6.21 -8.90 -9.73
CA MET A 69 5.02 -8.54 -10.51
C MET A 69 4.62 -7.07 -10.31
N ILE A 70 4.91 -6.51 -9.13
CA ILE A 70 4.44 -5.19 -8.73
C ILE A 70 5.64 -4.23 -8.58
N PRO A 71 5.87 -3.32 -9.56
CA PRO A 71 7.12 -2.53 -9.63
C PRO A 71 7.42 -1.67 -8.40
N ASP A 72 6.38 -1.14 -7.75
CA ASP A 72 6.43 -0.26 -6.59
C ASP A 72 6.21 -0.99 -5.26
N LEU A 73 6.34 -2.32 -5.24
CA LEU A 73 6.22 -3.13 -4.02
C LEU A 73 7.56 -3.72 -3.60
N LEU A 74 7.85 -3.62 -2.30
CA LEU A 74 8.93 -4.37 -1.66
C LEU A 74 8.32 -5.44 -0.77
N THR A 75 8.86 -6.64 -0.84
CA THR A 75 8.59 -7.69 0.15
C THR A 75 9.65 -7.59 1.23
N VAL A 76 9.24 -7.61 2.49
CA VAL A 76 10.11 -7.43 3.65
C VAL A 76 9.89 -8.56 4.63
N TRP A 77 10.98 -9.18 5.03
CA TRP A 77 11.00 -10.16 6.11
C TRP A 77 11.66 -9.55 7.33
N ASN A 78 10.86 -9.29 8.36
CA ASN A 78 11.35 -8.79 9.62
C ASN A 78 10.47 -9.29 10.78
N LYS A 79 11.05 -9.34 11.98
CA LYS A 79 10.30 -9.63 13.21
C LYS A 79 9.73 -8.38 13.89
N VAL A 80 10.11 -7.20 13.39
CA VAL A 80 9.79 -5.91 14.00
C VAL A 80 8.52 -5.35 13.38
N ASP A 81 7.68 -4.75 14.21
CA ASP A 81 6.52 -4.02 13.72
C ASP A 81 6.96 -2.83 12.84
N LEU A 82 6.49 -2.81 11.59
CA LEU A 82 6.77 -1.73 10.64
C LEU A 82 5.72 -0.60 10.72
N HIS A 83 4.61 -0.78 11.42
CA HIS A 83 3.57 0.24 11.54
C HIS A 83 4.13 1.56 12.13
N ASP A 84 5.04 1.44 13.08
CA ASP A 84 5.69 2.58 13.73
C ASP A 84 6.99 3.04 13.05
N HIS A 85 7.36 2.39 11.94
CA HIS A 85 8.55 2.75 11.20
C HIS A 85 8.40 4.13 10.55
N TYR A 86 9.47 4.93 10.53
CA TYR A 86 9.42 6.30 10.04
C TYR A 86 8.97 6.38 8.56
N LEU A 87 9.37 5.41 7.73
CA LEU A 87 8.91 5.29 6.34
C LEU A 87 7.38 5.21 6.24
N VAL A 88 6.72 4.50 7.16
CA VAL A 88 5.26 4.35 7.19
C VAL A 88 4.59 5.58 7.80
N ARG A 89 5.09 6.06 8.94
CA ARG A 89 4.56 7.24 9.64
C ARG A 89 4.60 8.49 8.76
N ASN A 90 5.70 8.69 8.04
CA ASN A 90 5.87 9.79 7.10
C ASN A 90 5.22 9.52 5.74
N GLY A 91 4.54 8.39 5.54
CA GLY A 91 3.82 8.07 4.31
C GLY A 91 4.71 7.89 3.07
N LEU A 92 5.99 7.55 3.27
CA LEU A 92 6.94 7.22 2.19
C LEU A 92 6.67 5.82 1.64
N VAL A 93 6.20 4.93 2.51
CA VAL A 93 5.68 3.60 2.14
C VAL A 93 4.37 3.32 2.86
N LEU A 94 3.61 2.35 2.36
CA LEU A 94 2.42 1.82 2.99
C LEU A 94 2.58 0.33 3.21
N GLN A 95 2.25 -0.14 4.41
CA GLN A 95 2.07 -1.56 4.63
C GLN A 95 0.71 -1.97 4.03
N GLN A 96 0.75 -2.60 2.85
CA GLN A 96 -0.44 -2.97 2.10
C GLN A 96 -0.26 -4.36 1.52
N ASP A 97 -1.24 -5.23 1.73
CA ASP A 97 -1.24 -6.57 1.16
C ASP A 97 -1.03 -6.54 -0.37
N LYS A 98 -0.19 -7.46 -0.88
CA LYS A 98 0.13 -7.55 -2.31
C LYS A 98 -1.12 -7.71 -3.17
N ALA A 99 -2.12 -8.48 -2.73
CA ALA A 99 -3.34 -8.67 -3.50
C ALA A 99 -4.11 -7.35 -3.70
N SER A 100 -3.98 -6.43 -2.75
CA SER A 100 -4.63 -5.12 -2.77
C SER A 100 -4.05 -4.15 -3.80
N THR A 101 -2.85 -4.41 -4.34
CA THR A 101 -2.21 -3.58 -5.36
C THR A 101 -2.66 -3.95 -6.78
N PHE A 102 -3.00 -5.21 -7.04
CA PHE A 102 -3.36 -5.70 -8.38
C PHE A 102 -4.47 -4.92 -9.09
N PRO A 103 -5.58 -4.49 -8.45
CA PRO A 103 -6.63 -3.76 -9.15
C PRO A 103 -6.13 -2.48 -9.83
N VAL A 104 -5.16 -1.79 -9.21
CA VAL A 104 -4.56 -0.57 -9.78
C VAL A 104 -3.68 -0.92 -10.98
N HIS A 105 -2.85 -1.96 -10.86
CA HIS A 105 -2.00 -2.43 -11.95
C HIS A 105 -2.80 -2.97 -13.15
N ALA A 106 -3.91 -3.65 -12.87
CA ALA A 106 -4.85 -4.13 -13.88
C ALA A 106 -5.51 -2.96 -14.61
N LEU A 107 -5.95 -1.92 -13.88
CA LEU A 107 -6.57 -0.74 -14.47
C LEU A 107 -5.62 0.02 -15.42
N ILE A 108 -4.36 0.22 -15.03
CA ILE A 108 -3.39 0.94 -15.86
C ILE A 108 -2.81 0.08 -16.99
N GLY A 109 -3.03 -1.25 -16.96
CA GLY A 109 -2.45 -2.18 -17.91
C GLY A 109 -0.94 -2.31 -17.74
N THR A 110 -0.48 -2.58 -16.51
CA THR A 110 0.96 -2.87 -16.27
C THR A 110 1.39 -4.04 -17.16
N GLY A 111 2.43 -3.85 -17.97
CA GLY A 111 2.87 -4.83 -18.97
C GLY A 111 2.22 -4.70 -20.35
N THR A 112 1.42 -3.65 -20.60
CA THR A 112 0.89 -3.31 -21.92
C THR A 112 1.76 -2.29 -22.66
N SER A 113 1.42 -1.99 -23.93
CA SER A 113 2.16 -1.09 -24.81
C SER A 113 2.16 0.39 -24.40
N ASN A 114 1.43 0.80 -23.35
CA ASN A 114 1.42 2.16 -22.85
C ASN A 114 1.65 2.21 -21.32
N PRO A 115 2.88 1.93 -20.85
CA PRO A 115 3.22 1.91 -19.42
C PRO A 115 3.10 3.29 -18.75
N ASP A 116 3.12 4.36 -19.54
CA ASP A 116 3.07 5.75 -19.07
C ASP A 116 1.68 6.37 -19.08
N ARG A 117 0.64 5.58 -19.38
CA ARG A 117 -0.75 6.06 -19.41
C ARG A 117 -1.10 6.76 -18.10
N LYS A 118 -1.46 8.04 -18.20
CA LYS A 118 -2.02 8.83 -17.10
C LYS A 118 -3.48 9.17 -17.37
N PHE A 119 -4.27 9.23 -16.31
CA PHE A 119 -5.69 9.56 -16.35
C PHE A 119 -5.90 11.00 -15.86
N ALA A 120 -6.72 11.76 -16.58
CA ALA A 120 -7.12 13.10 -16.19
C ALA A 120 -8.20 13.09 -15.10
N PHE A 121 -9.02 12.03 -15.06
CA PHE A 121 -10.08 11.86 -14.08
C PHE A 121 -10.16 10.39 -13.64
N ILE A 122 -10.34 10.14 -12.35
CA ILE A 122 -10.47 8.79 -11.77
C ILE A 122 -11.54 8.84 -10.69
N ILE A 123 -12.39 7.82 -10.62
CA ILE A 123 -13.33 7.62 -9.52
C ILE A 123 -12.96 6.35 -8.74
N ASP A 124 -12.79 6.48 -7.43
CA ASP A 124 -12.75 5.36 -6.48
C ASP A 124 -14.07 5.37 -5.69
N ALA A 125 -15.02 4.53 -6.10
CA ALA A 125 -16.39 4.51 -5.60
C ALA A 125 -16.53 4.08 -4.13
N CYS A 126 -15.54 3.36 -3.58
CA CYS A 126 -15.55 2.77 -2.23
C CYS A 126 -14.17 2.91 -1.60
N ALA A 127 -13.74 4.15 -1.38
CA ALA A 127 -12.33 4.48 -1.28
C ALA A 127 -11.70 4.21 0.09
N ALA A 128 -12.45 4.18 1.20
CA ALA A 128 -11.84 4.08 2.51
C ALA A 128 -11.22 2.70 2.79
N PRO A 129 -10.05 2.61 3.46
CA PRO A 129 -9.34 3.71 4.13
C PRO A 129 -8.38 4.52 3.22
N GLY A 130 -8.36 4.31 1.90
CA GLY A 130 -7.59 5.12 0.95
C GLY A 130 -6.38 4.43 0.33
N ASN A 131 -6.20 3.12 0.58
CA ASN A 131 -5.03 2.38 0.07
C ASN A 131 -4.99 2.34 -1.46
N LYS A 132 -6.15 2.18 -2.13
CA LYS A 132 -6.25 2.16 -3.60
C LYS A 132 -6.28 3.56 -4.20
N ALA A 133 -7.11 4.46 -3.67
CA ALA A 133 -7.12 5.88 -4.05
C ALA A 133 -5.73 6.52 -4.02
N SER A 134 -4.94 6.31 -2.95
CA SER A 134 -3.57 6.84 -2.88
C SER A 134 -2.60 6.17 -3.87
N HIS A 135 -2.84 4.89 -4.18
CA HIS A 135 -2.05 4.18 -5.18
C HIS A 135 -2.34 4.71 -6.59
N LEU A 136 -3.61 4.88 -6.95
CA LEU A 136 -4.05 5.52 -8.19
C LEU A 136 -3.49 6.93 -8.34
N ALA A 137 -3.57 7.74 -7.28
CA ALA A 137 -2.98 9.07 -7.26
C ALA A 137 -1.45 9.05 -7.49
N SER A 138 -0.77 8.02 -6.98
CA SER A 138 0.69 7.89 -7.09
C SER A 138 1.18 7.48 -8.47
N ILE A 139 0.48 6.54 -9.13
CA ILE A 139 1.00 5.90 -10.35
C ILE A 139 0.14 6.08 -11.60
N ALA A 140 -1.15 6.36 -11.46
CA ALA A 140 -2.11 6.41 -12.57
C ALA A 140 -2.58 7.84 -12.90
N LEU A 141 -2.67 8.72 -11.91
CA LEU A 141 -3.22 10.06 -12.10
C LEU A 141 -2.22 11.00 -12.79
N ASP A 142 -2.71 11.84 -13.70
CA ASP A 142 -1.94 12.95 -14.27
C ASP A 142 -1.56 13.93 -13.14
N ARG A 143 -0.24 14.17 -12.96
CA ARG A 143 0.26 14.99 -11.85
C ARG A 143 -0.03 16.48 -11.98
N THR A 144 -0.30 16.96 -13.20
CA THR A 144 -0.45 18.39 -13.49
C THR A 144 -1.91 18.83 -13.41
N LYS A 145 -2.82 18.01 -13.93
CA LYS A 145 -4.24 18.36 -14.11
C LYS A 145 -5.21 17.27 -13.66
N GLY A 146 -4.70 16.12 -13.22
CA GLY A 146 -5.53 14.99 -12.86
C GLY A 146 -6.34 15.24 -11.59
N LEU A 147 -7.57 14.73 -11.58
CA LEU A 147 -8.45 14.73 -10.42
C LEU A 147 -8.91 13.31 -10.09
N LEU A 148 -8.73 12.89 -8.85
CA LEU A 148 -9.30 11.65 -8.34
C LEU A 148 -10.43 11.96 -7.35
N VAL A 149 -11.59 11.36 -7.55
CA VAL A 149 -12.72 11.47 -6.63
C VAL A 149 -12.84 10.18 -5.82
N ALA A 150 -12.71 10.30 -4.51
CA ALA A 150 -12.76 9.18 -3.57
C ALA A 150 -14.07 9.23 -2.78
N ILE A 151 -14.94 8.27 -3.01
CA ILE A 151 -16.30 8.21 -2.45
C ILE A 151 -16.33 7.22 -1.29
N GLU A 152 -16.93 7.62 -0.18
CA GLU A 152 -17.16 6.74 0.97
C GLU A 152 -18.48 7.09 1.66
N LYS A 153 -19.29 6.07 1.97
CA LYS A 153 -20.60 6.26 2.59
C LYS A 153 -20.51 6.52 4.10
N SER A 154 -19.60 5.83 4.79
CA SER A 154 -19.49 5.93 6.25
C SER A 154 -18.74 7.20 6.66
N THR A 155 -19.36 8.01 7.53
CA THR A 155 -18.75 9.24 8.08
C THR A 155 -17.46 8.93 8.85
N GLU A 156 -17.40 7.83 9.60
CA GLU A 156 -16.19 7.44 10.34
C GLU A 156 -15.05 7.06 9.38
N ARG A 157 -15.36 6.24 8.37
CA ARG A 157 -14.37 5.80 7.38
C ARG A 157 -13.93 6.93 6.46
N GLU A 158 -14.80 7.89 6.18
CA GLU A 158 -14.48 9.12 5.45
C GLU A 158 -13.41 9.93 6.20
N LYS A 159 -13.55 10.08 7.52
CA LYS A 159 -12.54 10.78 8.34
C LYS A 159 -11.18 10.08 8.23
N LEU A 160 -11.15 8.75 8.40
CA LEU A 160 -9.93 7.95 8.25
C LEU A 160 -9.32 8.07 6.84
N LEU A 161 -10.16 8.07 5.80
CA LEU A 161 -9.76 8.26 4.41
C LEU A 161 -9.09 9.63 4.20
N ARG A 162 -9.70 10.72 4.69
CA ARG A 162 -9.13 12.07 4.60
C ARG A 162 -7.77 12.16 5.30
N ASP A 163 -7.67 11.61 6.51
CA ASP A 163 -6.43 11.62 7.28
C ASP A 163 -5.33 10.80 6.60
N THR A 164 -5.69 9.64 6.03
CA THR A 164 -4.77 8.80 5.26
C THR A 164 -4.26 9.53 4.02
N LEU A 165 -5.14 10.10 3.21
CA LEU A 165 -4.75 10.82 1.98
C LEU A 165 -3.91 12.07 2.27
N ARG A 166 -4.21 12.78 3.37
CA ARG A 166 -3.39 13.92 3.83
C ARG A 166 -1.98 13.46 4.20
N ARG A 167 -1.85 12.41 5.02
CA ARG A 167 -0.55 11.84 5.42
C ARG A 167 0.27 11.37 4.22
N LEU A 168 -0.40 10.74 3.26
CA LEU A 168 0.21 10.22 2.03
C LEU A 168 0.50 11.31 0.98
N GLY A 169 0.10 12.56 1.22
CA GLY A 169 0.40 13.68 0.34
C GLY A 169 -0.31 13.56 -1.00
N CYS A 170 -1.63 13.29 -0.99
CA CYS A 170 -2.45 13.15 -2.19
C CYS A 170 -3.33 14.41 -2.43
N PRO A 171 -2.76 15.55 -2.87
CA PRO A 171 -3.51 16.81 -3.00
C PRO A 171 -4.58 16.78 -4.10
N SER A 172 -4.38 15.97 -5.13
CA SER A 172 -5.30 15.82 -6.27
C SER A 172 -6.48 14.88 -6.00
N VAL A 173 -6.65 14.41 -4.76
CA VAL A 173 -7.76 13.53 -4.36
C VAL A 173 -8.83 14.34 -3.63
N ARG A 174 -10.04 14.42 -4.19
CA ARG A 174 -11.23 14.98 -3.54
C ARG A 174 -12.02 13.86 -2.88
N VAL A 175 -12.22 13.97 -1.57
CA VAL A 175 -13.05 13.02 -0.82
C VAL A 175 -14.49 13.52 -0.76
N CYS A 176 -15.42 12.68 -1.21
CA CYS A 176 -16.86 12.93 -1.21
C CYS A 176 -17.56 11.89 -0.32
N ARG A 177 -18.32 12.35 0.68
CA ARG A 177 -19.18 11.46 1.45
C ARG A 177 -20.45 11.19 0.67
N GLY A 178 -20.72 9.94 0.35
CA GLY A 178 -21.89 9.58 -0.43
C GLY A 178 -22.03 8.08 -0.64
N ASP A 179 -23.22 7.66 -1.04
CA ASP A 179 -23.46 6.32 -1.54
C ASP A 179 -23.24 6.34 -3.05
N TRP A 180 -22.26 5.59 -3.56
CA TRP A 180 -21.97 5.52 -4.99
C TRP A 180 -23.20 5.13 -5.81
N LEU A 181 -24.07 4.27 -5.27
CA LEU A 181 -25.28 3.83 -5.95
C LEU A 181 -26.34 4.93 -6.08
N GLN A 182 -26.15 6.06 -5.40
CA GLN A 182 -27.05 7.23 -5.45
C GLN A 182 -26.47 8.37 -6.31
N VAL A 183 -25.29 8.19 -6.90
CA VAL A 183 -24.72 9.15 -7.84
C VAL A 183 -25.46 9.01 -9.18
N PRO A 184 -26.12 10.07 -9.69
CA PRO A 184 -26.77 10.01 -10.99
C PRO A 184 -25.75 9.74 -12.10
N PRO A 185 -26.01 8.80 -13.04
CA PRO A 185 -25.10 8.55 -14.16
C PRO A 185 -24.89 9.76 -15.08
N ASP A 186 -25.86 10.67 -15.11
CA ASP A 186 -25.90 11.91 -15.89
C ASP A 186 -25.38 13.13 -15.12
N ASP A 187 -24.83 12.93 -13.91
CA ASP A 187 -24.21 14.00 -13.15
C ASP A 187 -23.06 14.66 -13.94
N GLU A 188 -23.16 15.96 -14.17
CA GLU A 188 -22.22 16.75 -14.98
C GLU A 188 -20.78 16.73 -14.45
N PHE A 189 -20.59 16.47 -13.16
CA PHE A 189 -19.25 16.37 -12.58
C PHE A 189 -18.62 15.00 -12.86
N PHE A 190 -19.41 13.92 -12.82
CA PHE A 190 -18.93 12.56 -13.06
C PHE A 190 -18.92 12.16 -14.53
N SER A 191 -19.66 12.87 -15.40
CA SER A 191 -19.63 12.68 -16.86
C SER A 191 -18.28 13.06 -17.50
N GLN A 192 -17.36 13.66 -16.73
CA GLN A 192 -16.00 14.02 -17.14
C GLN A 192 -15.00 12.86 -17.00
N ALA A 193 -15.44 11.70 -16.49
CA ALA A 193 -14.60 10.52 -16.19
C ALA A 193 -14.16 9.71 -17.42
#